data_AF-A0A151ALC1-F1
#
_entry.id   AF-A0A151ALC1-F1
#
_cell.length_a   1.000
_cell.length_b   1.000
_cell.length_c   1.000
_cell.angle_alpha   90.00
_cell.angle_beta   90.00
_cell.angle_gamma   90.00
#
_symmetry.space_group_name_H-M   'P 1'
#
loop_
_entity.id
_entity.type
_entity.pdbx_description
1 polymer ?
#
loop_
_entity_poly.entity_id
_entity_poly.type
_entity_poly.pdbx_seq_one_letter_code
_entity_poly.pdbx_strand_id
1 'polypeptide(L)'
;MKEIKVRDILGTNFTPEDIIVLKQMMDSHIDDDVVLDFENFEQVSCSFFATLLVNLFFKKGREHVLSHLKVKNLTNTEAFKRVAYGTSIYKN
;
A
#
# COMPACT_ATOMS: atom_id res chain seq x y z
N MET A 1 11.79 7.03 -9.45
CA MET A 1 10.62 7.34 -8.61
C MET A 1 9.34 7.32 -9.43
N LYS A 2 8.46 6.35 -9.18
CA LYS A 2 7.15 6.18 -9.81
C LYS A 2 6.04 6.64 -8.87
N GLU A 3 5.20 7.54 -9.33
CA GLU A 3 3.98 7.92 -8.62
C GLU A 3 2.79 7.10 -9.12
N ILE A 4 2.01 6.55 -8.19
CA ILE A 4 0.81 5.75 -8.46
C ILE A 4 -0.37 6.40 -7.75
N LYS A 5 -1.31 6.92 -8.54
CA LYS A 5 -2.61 7.39 -8.05
C LYS A 5 -3.49 6.18 -7.79
N VAL A 6 -3.71 5.87 -6.50
CA VAL A 6 -4.40 4.64 -6.09
C VAL A 6 -5.83 4.62 -6.65
N ARG A 7 -6.49 5.79 -6.71
CA ARG A 7 -7.85 5.92 -7.25
C ARG A 7 -7.94 5.71 -8.75
N ASP A 8 -6.88 5.99 -9.51
CA ASP A 8 -6.85 5.74 -10.95
C ASP A 8 -6.78 4.23 -11.24
N ILE A 9 -6.26 3.45 -10.28
CA ILE A 9 -6.15 1.99 -10.40
C ILE A 9 -7.38 1.28 -9.85
N LEU A 10 -7.87 1.71 -8.68
CA LEU A 10 -8.92 1.01 -7.94
C LEU A 10 -10.30 1.66 -8.10
N GLY A 11 -10.39 2.90 -8.55
CA GLY A 11 -11.63 3.66 -8.51
C GLY A 11 -12.06 4.05 -7.09
N THR A 12 -13.35 4.38 -6.93
CA THR A 12 -13.94 4.79 -5.64
C THR A 12 -14.55 3.65 -4.83
N ASN A 13 -14.98 2.58 -5.51
CA ASN A 13 -15.57 1.39 -4.91
C ASN A 13 -14.78 0.20 -5.44
N PHE A 14 -13.82 -0.28 -4.66
CA PHE A 14 -12.93 -1.36 -5.08
C PHE A 14 -13.18 -2.62 -4.25
N THR A 15 -13.07 -3.77 -4.90
CA THR A 15 -13.10 -5.08 -4.24
C THR A 15 -11.68 -5.52 -3.88
N PRO A 16 -11.51 -6.56 -3.04
CA PRO A 16 -10.20 -7.13 -2.76
C PRO A 16 -9.45 -7.59 -4.02
N GLU A 17 -10.17 -8.02 -5.06
CA GLU A 17 -9.61 -8.44 -6.35
C GLU A 17 -8.93 -7.27 -7.08
N ASP A 18 -9.50 -6.06 -7.04
CA ASP A 18 -8.93 -4.89 -7.71
C ASP A 18 -7.53 -4.54 -7.17
N ILE A 19 -7.26 -4.88 -5.90
CA ILE A 19 -5.95 -4.69 -5.26
C ILE A 19 -4.86 -5.50 -5.97
N ILE A 20 -5.19 -6.56 -6.73
CA ILE A 20 -4.20 -7.37 -7.46
C ILE A 20 -3.41 -6.54 -8.48
N VAL A 21 -4.07 -5.60 -9.15
CA VAL A 21 -3.43 -4.76 -10.17
C VAL A 21 -2.45 -3.80 -9.49
N LEU A 22 -2.87 -3.19 -8.38
CA LEU A 22 -2.00 -2.33 -7.59
C LEU A 22 -0.77 -3.09 -7.07
N LYS A 23 -0.95 -4.32 -6.60
CA LYS A 23 0.16 -5.19 -6.17
C LYS A 23 1.16 -5.43 -7.29
N GLN A 24 0.68 -5.75 -8.49
CA GLN A 24 1.54 -5.99 -9.65
C GLN A 24 2.33 -4.72 -10.01
N MET A 25 1.68 -3.56 -10.03
CA MET A 25 2.37 -2.29 -10.28
C MET A 25 3.45 -2.01 -9.24
N MET A 26 3.16 -2.24 -7.96
CA MET A 26 4.16 -2.08 -6.90
C MET A 26 5.31 -3.07 -7.06
N ASP A 27 5.05 -4.35 -7.28
CA ASP A 27 6.09 -5.39 -7.40
C ASP A 27 7.04 -5.09 -8.58
N SER A 28 6.53 -4.53 -9.68
CA SER A 28 7.32 -4.15 -10.85
C SER A 28 8.12 -2.86 -10.70
N HIS A 29 7.81 -1.98 -9.74
CA HIS A 29 8.43 -0.66 -9.62
C HIS A 29 9.05 -0.37 -8.26
N ILE A 30 8.89 -1.25 -7.26
CA ILE A 30 9.34 -1.00 -5.89
C ILE A 30 10.86 -0.78 -5.79
N ASP A 31 11.64 -1.30 -6.73
CA ASP A 31 13.09 -1.11 -6.76
C ASP A 31 13.50 0.29 -7.28
N ASP A 32 12.58 1.06 -7.87
CA ASP A 32 12.81 2.39 -8.47
C ASP A 32 12.22 3.56 -7.63
N ASP A 33 11.90 3.31 -6.36
CA ASP A 33 11.05 4.14 -5.48
C ASP A 33 9.61 4.30 -5.97
N VAL A 34 8.64 4.02 -5.09
CA VAL A 34 7.20 4.16 -5.36
C VAL A 34 6.58 5.15 -4.39
N VAL A 35 5.75 6.06 -4.93
CA VAL A 35 4.87 6.94 -4.15
C VAL A 35 3.43 6.51 -4.40
N LEU A 36 2.73 6.07 -3.36
CA LEU A 36 1.29 5.85 -3.40
C LEU A 36 0.55 7.13 -3.03
N ASP A 37 -0.27 7.61 -3.95
CA ASP A 37 -1.11 8.78 -3.77
C ASP A 37 -2.55 8.35 -3.45
N PHE A 38 -3.00 8.71 -2.24
CA PHE A 38 -4.33 8.44 -1.72
C PHE A 38 -5.26 9.65 -1.80
N GLU A 39 -5.00 10.58 -2.72
CA GLU A 39 -5.90 11.71 -2.98
C GLU A 39 -7.35 11.25 -3.18
N ASN A 40 -8.27 11.92 -2.50
CA ASN A 40 -9.71 11.63 -2.51
C ASN A 40 -10.11 10.25 -1.94
N PHE A 41 -9.31 9.67 -1.05
CA PHE A 41 -9.75 8.61 -0.14
C PHE A 41 -10.08 9.21 1.24
N GLU A 42 -11.26 8.92 1.76
CA GLU A 42 -11.64 9.34 3.12
C GLU A 42 -10.89 8.54 4.19
N GLN A 43 -10.82 7.21 4.01
CA GLN A 43 -10.15 6.29 4.93
C GLN A 43 -9.64 5.04 4.19
N VAL A 44 -8.48 4.54 4.60
CA VAL A 44 -7.91 3.28 4.08
C VAL A 44 -7.70 2.30 5.23
N SER A 45 -8.29 1.10 5.15
CA SER A 45 -8.25 0.14 6.27
C SER A 45 -6.88 -0.49 6.48
N CYS A 46 -6.60 -1.00 7.69
CA CYS A 46 -5.41 -1.84 7.93
C CYS A 46 -5.40 -3.07 7.01
N SER A 47 -6.57 -3.66 6.73
CA SER A 47 -6.70 -4.83 5.86
C SER A 47 -6.27 -4.53 4.42
N PHE A 48 -6.53 -3.33 3.92
CA PHE A 48 -6.01 -2.88 2.62
C PHE A 48 -4.49 -2.89 2.61
N PHE A 49 -3.86 -2.21 3.58
CA PHE A 49 -2.40 -2.16 3.67
C PHE A 49 -1.78 -3.53 3.89
N ALA A 50 -2.41 -4.38 4.71
CA ALA A 50 -1.93 -5.74 4.95
C ALA A 50 -1.96 -6.54 3.65
N THR A 51 -3.09 -6.51 2.95
CA THR A 51 -3.25 -7.17 1.64
C THR A 51 -2.16 -6.71 0.68
N LEU A 52 -1.93 -5.39 0.59
CA LEU A 52 -0.96 -4.78 -0.33
C LEU A 52 0.50 -5.12 0.02
N LEU A 53 0.89 -4.95 1.28
CA LEU A 53 2.28 -4.96 1.71
C LEU A 53 2.80 -6.35 2.11
N VAL A 54 1.95 -7.25 2.61
CA VAL A 54 2.42 -8.58 3.09
C VAL A 54 3.16 -9.35 2.01
N ASN A 55 2.64 -9.35 0.77
CA ASN A 55 3.28 -10.04 -0.35
C ASN A 55 4.62 -9.38 -0.73
N LEU A 56 4.68 -8.05 -0.72
CA LEU A 56 5.90 -7.31 -1.02
C LEU A 56 6.96 -7.53 0.06
N PHE A 57 6.57 -7.48 1.33
CA PHE A 57 7.46 -7.76 2.45
C PHE A 57 8.02 -9.18 2.40
N PHE A 58 7.19 -10.16 2.05
CA PHE A 58 7.63 -11.55 1.90
C PHE A 58 8.65 -11.72 0.76
N LYS A 59 8.42 -11.05 -0.38
CA LYS A 59 9.28 -11.18 -1.57
C LYS A 59 10.57 -10.37 -1.50
N LYS A 60 10.52 -9.14 -1.01
CA LYS A 60 11.58 -8.13 -1.12
C LYS A 60 12.23 -7.78 0.21
N GLY A 61 11.64 -8.22 1.33
CA GLY A 61 12.06 -7.82 2.66
C GLY A 61 11.41 -6.51 3.11
N ARG A 62 11.03 -6.44 4.38
CA ARG A 62 10.31 -5.28 4.95
C ARG A 62 11.12 -3.99 4.84
N GLU A 63 12.39 -4.02 5.23
CA GLU A 63 13.25 -2.82 5.24
C GLU A 63 13.39 -2.23 3.84
N HIS A 64 13.65 -3.06 2.82
CA HIS A 64 13.74 -2.64 1.43
C HIS A 64 12.44 -2.02 0.93
N VAL A 65 11.30 -2.65 1.20
CA VAL A 65 10.01 -2.08 0.79
C VAL A 65 9.76 -0.74 1.46
N LEU A 66 10.03 -0.62 2.77
CA LEU A 66 9.81 0.63 3.50
C LEU A 66 10.79 1.74 3.14
N SER A 67 12.01 1.43 2.69
CA SER A 67 12.96 2.44 2.24
C SER A 67 12.61 3.01 0.86
N HIS A 68 11.93 2.22 0.01
CA HIS A 68 11.54 2.61 -1.34
C HIS A 68 10.05 2.99 -1.47
N LEU A 69 9.24 2.82 -0.43
CA LEU A 69 7.81 3.15 -0.44
C LEU A 69 7.53 4.45 0.32
N LYS A 70 6.91 5.40 -0.37
CA LYS A 70 6.35 6.62 0.21
C LYS A 70 4.83 6.65 0.03
N VAL A 71 4.14 7.30 0.97
CA VAL A 71 2.70 7.54 0.89
C VAL A 71 2.43 9.04 0.98
N LYS A 72 1.50 9.56 0.18
CA LYS A 72 1.04 10.95 0.25
C LYS A 72 -0.49 11.03 0.17
N ASN A 73 -1.04 12.15 0.63
CA ASN A 73 -2.49 12.39 0.72
C ASN A 73 -3.28 11.32 1.48
N LEU A 74 -2.62 10.55 2.36
CA LEU A 74 -3.25 9.55 3.20
C LEU A 74 -3.82 10.21 4.46
N THR A 75 -5.14 10.24 4.58
CA THR A 75 -5.86 10.85 5.71
C THR A 75 -5.60 10.12 7.04
N ASN A 76 -5.48 8.79 7.03
CA ASN A 76 -5.35 7.97 8.23
C ASN A 76 -4.02 7.20 8.30
N THR A 77 -2.91 7.95 8.40
CA THR A 77 -1.53 7.40 8.42
C THR A 77 -1.28 6.32 9.48
N GLU A 78 -2.02 6.30 10.58
CA GLU A 78 -1.88 5.29 11.64
C GLU A 78 -2.20 3.86 11.16
N ALA A 79 -3.15 3.68 10.24
CA ALA A 79 -3.46 2.37 9.68
C ALA A 79 -2.28 1.82 8.86
N PHE A 80 -1.66 2.69 8.05
CA PHE A 80 -0.45 2.35 7.30
C PHE A 80 0.71 2.01 8.24
N LYS A 81 1.02 2.89 9.20
CA LYS A 81 2.11 2.66 10.15
C LYS A 81 1.96 1.35 10.91
N ARG A 82 0.73 1.01 11.33
CA ARG A 82 0.45 -0.25 12.02
C ARG A 82 0.87 -1.46 11.21
N VAL A 83 0.54 -1.49 9.93
CA VAL A 83 0.90 -2.61 9.06
C VAL A 83 2.38 -2.57 8.68
N ALA A 84 2.88 -1.39 8.31
CA ALA A 84 4.24 -1.18 7.85
C ALA A 84 5.27 -1.61 8.90
N TYR A 85 5.09 -1.15 10.15
CA TYR A 85 6.04 -1.37 11.24
C TYR A 85 5.65 -2.52 12.17
N GLY A 86 4.58 -3.25 11.86
CA GLY A 86 4.19 -4.46 12.60
C GLY A 86 3.50 -4.22 13.94
N THR A 87 2.80 -3.09 14.12
CA THR A 87 1.90 -2.86 15.28
C THR A 87 0.44 -3.17 14.99
N SER A 88 0.13 -3.76 13.84
CA SER A 88 -1.21 -4.22 13.46
C SER A 88 -1.50 -5.58 14.10
N ILE A 89 -2.44 -5.60 15.06
CA ILE A 89 -3.03 -6.84 15.58
C ILE A 89 -4.02 -7.36 14.53
N TYR A 90 -3.66 -8.41 13.80
CA TYR A 90 -4.64 -9.20 13.05
C TYR A 90 -5.60 -9.82 14.07
N LYS A 91 -6.87 -9.41 14.06
CA LYS A 91 -7.93 -10.19 14.72
C LYS A 91 -8.45 -11.17 13.69
N ASN A 92 -8.14 -12.45 13.90
CA ASN A 92 -8.80 -13.57 13.23
C ASN A 92 -10.28 -13.63 13.61
#